data_AF-A0A0G0PKD3-F1
#
_entry.id   AF-A0A0G0PKD3-F1
#
_cell.length_a   1.000
_cell.length_b   1.000
_cell.length_c   1.000
_cell.angle_alpha   90.00
_cell.angle_beta   90.00
_cell.angle_gamma   90.00
#
_symmetry.space_group_name_H-M   'P 1'
#
loop_
_entity.id
_entity.type
_entity.pdbx_description
1 polymer ?
#
loop_
_entity_poly.entity_id
_entity_poly.type
_entity_poly.pdbx_seq_one_letter_code
_entity_poly.pdbx_strand_id
1 'polypeptide(L)' 'MGVYYKFHKERLEDTQHRQVLENIVARVLQSPTRVVCTLVEPPAKKIIEETKIEPILTEGKDKDIIKVAEEIFGN' A
#
# COMPACT_ATOMS: atom_id res chain seq x y z
N MET A 1 10.01 -4.06 10.50
CA MET A 1 9.30 -4.09 9.20
C MET A 1 7.82 -4.19 9.52
N GLY A 2 7.02 -3.17 9.25
CA GLY A 2 5.59 -3.20 9.57
C GLY A 2 4.77 -2.64 8.44
N VAL A 3 3.55 -3.15 8.30
CA VAL A 3 2.61 -2.72 7.27
C VAL A 3 1.69 -1.67 7.88
N TYR A 4 1.44 -0.58 7.16
CA TYR A 4 0.69 0.57 7.68
C TYR A 4 -0.80 0.55 7.34
N TYR A 5 -1.20 -0.32 6.40
CA TYR A 5 -2.58 -0.39 5.92
C TYR A 5 -3.11 -1.81 6.01
N LYS A 6 -4.35 -1.94 6.46
CA LYS A 6 -5.03 -3.23 6.63
C LYS A 6 -5.08 -4.04 5.34
N PHE A 7 -5.42 -3.41 4.21
CA PHE A 7 -5.52 -4.09 2.92
C PHE A 7 -4.18 -4.65 2.43
N HIS A 8 -3.07 -3.93 2.66
CA HIS A 8 -1.73 -4.42 2.34
C HIS A 8 -1.36 -5.63 3.20
N LYS A 9 -1.72 -5.59 4.49
CA LYS A 9 -1.49 -6.71 5.40
C LYS A 9 -2.29 -7.95 4.95
N GLU A 10 -3.57 -7.78 4.66
CA GLU A 10 -4.44 -8.87 4.18
C GLU A 10 -3.92 -9.49 2.89
N ARG A 11 -3.48 -8.66 1.93
CA ARG A 11 -2.86 -9.17 0.69
C ARG A 11 -1.58 -9.94 0.96
N LEU A 12 -0.70 -9.48 1.85
CA LEU A 12 0.54 -10.19 2.21
C LEU A 12 0.27 -11.51 2.94
N GLU A 13 -0.81 -11.58 3.72
CA GLU A 13 -1.21 -12.77 4.46
C GLU A 13 -2.04 -13.77 3.65
N ASP A 14 -2.43 -13.40 2.42
CA ASP A 14 -3.01 -14.33 1.47
C ASP A 14 -2.10 -15.56 1.31
N THR A 15 -2.73 -16.73 1.16
CA THR A 15 -2.03 -18.01 1.16
C THR A 15 -0.93 -18.06 0.11
N GLN A 16 -1.17 -17.53 -1.09
CA GLN A 16 -0.19 -17.54 -2.17
C GLN A 16 1.03 -16.68 -1.83
N HIS A 17 0.81 -15.44 -1.40
CA HIS A 17 1.90 -14.51 -1.09
C HIS A 17 2.69 -14.96 0.14
N ARG A 18 2.00 -15.44 1.19
CA ARG A 18 2.65 -15.94 2.40
C ARG A 18 3.56 -17.13 2.11
N GLN A 19 3.10 -18.08 1.30
CA GLN A 19 3.91 -19.24 0.92
C GLN A 19 5.18 -18.84 0.17
N VAL A 20 5.09 -17.92 -0.79
CA VAL A 20 6.26 -17.43 -1.52
C VAL A 20 7.27 -16.78 -0.58
N LEU A 21 6.80 -15.92 0.32
CA LEU A 21 7.66 -15.23 1.29
C LEU A 21 8.32 -16.21 2.27
N GLU A 22 7.54 -17.10 2.88
CA GLU A 22 8.05 -18.12 3.82
C GLU A 22 9.05 -19.05 3.14
N ASN A 23 8.81 -19.46 1.89
CA ASN A 23 9.74 -20.30 1.14
C ASN A 23 11.09 -19.61 0.90
N ILE A 24 11.09 -18.33 0.52
CA ILE A 24 12.32 -17.56 0.32
C ILE A 24 13.06 -17.39 1.65
N VAL A 25 12.35 -16.99 2.70
CA VAL A 25 12.94 -16.79 4.03
C VAL A 25 13.52 -18.10 4.57
N ALA A 26 12.82 -19.22 4.40
CA ALA A 26 13.31 -20.53 4.83
C ALA A 26 14.59 -20.94 4.10
N ARG A 27 14.72 -20.60 2.80
CA ARG A 27 15.97 -20.84 2.04
C ARG A 27 17.12 -19.96 2.53
N VAL A 28 16.85 -18.70 2.87
CA VAL A 28 17.87 -17.77 3.37
C VAL A 28 18.34 -18.16 4.77
N LEU A 29 17.39 -18.49 5.65
CA LEU A 29 17.66 -18.85 7.05
C LEU A 29 18.00 -20.34 7.24
N GLN A 30 17.99 -21.13 6.17
CA GLN A 30 18.24 -22.59 6.16
C GLN A 30 17.41 -23.35 7.22
N SER A 31 16.20 -22.87 7.51
CA SER A 31 15.32 -23.42 8.53
C SER A 31 13.84 -23.11 8.23
N PRO A 32 12.91 -24.02 8.58
CA PRO A 32 11.47 -23.76 8.40
C PRO A 32 11.06 -22.50 9.17
N THR A 33 10.63 -21.47 8.44
CA THR A 33 10.32 -20.16 9.02
C THR A 33 8.87 -19.80 8.76
N ARG A 34 8.13 -19.51 9.84
CA ARG A 34 6.78 -18.96 9.77
C ARG A 34 6.84 -17.44 9.81
N VAL A 35 6.15 -16.78 8.90
CA VAL A 35 6.12 -15.31 8.81
C VAL A 35 4.76 -14.78 9.29
N VAL A 36 4.80 -13.79 10.18
CA VAL A 36 3.61 -13.09 10.67
C VAL A 36 3.73 -11.61 10.29
N CYS A 37 2.73 -11.08 9.61
CA CYS A 37 2.65 -9.65 9.33
C CYS A 37 1.94 -8.95 10.48
N THR A 38 2.47 -7.84 10.96
CA THR A 38 1.83 -7.00 11.98
C THR A 38 1.49 -5.65 11.39
N LEU A 39 0.27 -5.18 11.66
CA LEU A 39 -0.10 -3.80 11.39
C LEU A 39 0.64 -2.93 12.41
N VAL A 40 1.37 -1.93 11.96
CA VAL A 40 2.05 -0.97 12.83
C VAL A 40 1.52 0.42 12.54
N GLU A 41 1.61 1.30 13.53
CA GLU A 41 1.28 2.70 13.30
C GLU A 41 2.24 3.29 12.25
N PRO A 42 1.71 4.06 11.28
CA PRO A 42 2.56 4.77 10.34
C PRO A 42 3.52 5.68 11.12
N PRO A 43 4.81 5.72 10.74
CA PRO A 43 5.74 6.63 11.37
C PRO A 43 5.15 8.04 11.27
N ALA A 44 5.20 8.78 12.38
CA ALA A 44 4.77 10.18 12.39
C ALA A 44 5.41 10.85 11.18
N LYS A 45 4.56 11.39 10.29
CA LYS A 45 5.03 12.14 9.13
C LYS A 45 5.99 13.17 9.70
N LYS A 46 7.29 13.03 9.42
CA LYS A 46 8.20 14.15 9.63
C LYS A 46 7.58 15.23 8.76
N ILE A 47 7.06 16.28 9.38
CA ILE A 47 6.74 17.51 8.69
C ILE A 47 8.11 18.04 8.25
N ILE A 48 8.67 17.44 7.20
CA ILE A 48 9.43 18.22 6.25
C ILE A 48 8.39 19.21 5.77
N GLU A 49 8.68 20.51 5.82
CA GLU A 49 7.89 21.54 5.17
C GLU A 49 7.92 21.29 3.66
N GLU A 50 7.26 20.22 3.22
CA GLU A 50 6.92 19.97 1.86
C GLU A 50 5.74 20.89 1.61
N THR A 51 6.02 21.99 0.90
CA THR A 51 5.11 22.64 -0.04
C THR A 51 3.92 21.73 -0.29
N LYS A 52 2.69 22.19 -0.01
CA LYS A 52 1.44 21.50 -0.34
C LYS A 52 1.48 21.02 -1.80
N ILE A 53 2.00 19.82 -2.03
CA ILE A 53 1.71 19.07 -3.22
C ILE A 53 0.45 18.33 -2.83
N GLU A 54 -0.68 19.03 -3.00
CA GLU A 54 -1.96 18.36 -3.22
C GLU A 54 -1.69 17.18 -4.17
N PRO A 55 -2.26 15.99 -3.94
CA PRO A 55 -2.06 14.90 -4.88
C PRO A 55 -2.63 15.36 -6.22
N ILE A 56 -1.76 15.83 -7.11
CA ILE A 56 -2.07 16.18 -8.49
C ILE A 56 -2.31 14.83 -9.17
N LEU A 57 -3.51 14.30 -8.97
CA LEU A 57 -3.98 13.05 -9.58
C LEU A 57 -4.27 13.21 -11.07
N THR A 58 -4.04 14.41 -11.62
CA THR A 58 -4.15 14.70 -13.03
C THR A 58 -3.09 15.72 -13.41
N GLU A 59 -2.10 15.31 -14.20
CA GLU A 59 -1.35 16.28 -15.01
C GLU A 59 -2.41 17.13 -15.75
N GLY A 60 -2.24 18.46 -15.82
CA GLY A 60 -3.30 19.44 -16.14
C GLY A 60 -4.04 19.32 -17.48
N LYS A 61 -3.94 18.18 -18.17
CA LYS A 61 -4.71 17.74 -19.33
C LYS A 61 -6.03 17.00 -19.01
N ASP A 62 -6.22 16.42 -17.82
CA ASP A 62 -7.38 15.55 -17.58
C ASP A 62 -8.61 16.28 -16.99
N LYS A 63 -8.91 17.48 -17.47
CA LYS A 63 -10.17 18.18 -17.12
C LYS A 63 -11.41 17.41 -17.58
N ASP A 64 -11.26 16.62 -18.65
CA ASP A 64 -12.36 15.85 -19.24
C ASP A 64 -12.76 14.65 -18.35
N ILE A 65 -11.79 14.02 -17.68
CA ILE A 65 -12.05 12.88 -16.79
C ILE A 65 -12.83 13.30 -15.55
N ILE A 66 -12.51 14.48 -14.98
CA ILE A 66 -13.20 15.03 -13.80
C ILE A 66 -14.67 15.33 -14.12
N LYS A 67 -14.95 15.95 -15.27
CA LYS A 67 -16.32 16.21 -15.72
C LYS A 67 -17.13 14.93 -15.94
N VAL A 68 -16.52 13.93 -16.56
CA VAL A 68 -17.19 12.63 -16.78
C VAL A 68 -17.52 11.95 -15.44
N ALA A 69 -16.64 12.04 -14.45
CA ALA A 69 -16.92 11.49 -13.12
C ALA A 69 -18.08 12.24 -12.41
N GLU A 70 -18.14 13.57 -12.51
CA GLU A 70 -19.27 14.36 -11.99
C GLU A 70 -20.59 13.99 -12.66
N GLU A 71 -20.59 13.72 -13.98
CA GLU A 71 -21.79 13.30 -14.71
C GLU A 71 -22.24 11.87 -14.37
N ILE A 72 -21.31 10.95 -14.12
CA ILE A 72 -21.61 9.53 -13.82
C ILE A 72 -22.03 9.32 -12.35
N PHE A 73 -21.41 10.03 -11.41
CA PHE A 73 -21.59 9.81 -9.97
C PHE A 73 -22.38 10.92 -9.27
N GLY A 74 -22.80 11.96 -10.00
CA GLY A 74 -23.55 13.11 -9.48
C GLY A 74 -25.07 12.92 -9.35
N ASN A 75 -25.57 11.69 -9.34
CA ASN A 75 -26.99 11.36 -9.17
C ASN A 75 -27.20 10.30 -8.08
#